data_AF-A0A960JRB0-F1
#
_entry.id   AF-A0A960JRB0-F1
#
_cell.length_a   1.000
_cell.length_b   1.000
_cell.length_c   1.000
_cell.angle_alpha   90.00
_cell.angle_beta   90.00
_cell.angle_gamma   90.00
#
_symmetry.space_group_name_H-M   'P 1'
#
loop_
_entity.id
_entity.type
_entity.pdbx_description
1 polymer ?
#
loop_
_entity_poly.entity_id
_entity_poly.type
_entity_poly.pdbx_seq_one_letter_code
_entity_poly.pdbx_strand_id
1 'polypeptide(L)'
;YGIEVARHQLAAPWFDLATLTGELLDPERALSAGFFHELAEQTELQGIARARARALATIDMTAHAATKLRVRRPALEAIRQGLATEFVLDGDTLE
;
A
#
# COMPACT_ATOMS: atom_id res chain seq x y z
N TYR A 1 2.98 12.29 -3.24
CA TYR A 1 2.04 11.18 -3.10
C TYR A 1 2.70 9.89 -2.63
N GLY A 2 3.90 9.53 -3.11
CA GLY A 2 4.54 8.25 -2.76
C GLY A 2 4.80 8.07 -1.26
N ILE A 3 5.17 9.16 -0.57
CA ILE A 3 5.34 9.21 0.89
C ILE A 3 4.04 8.81 1.61
N GLU A 4 2.89 9.35 1.19
CA GLU A 4 1.61 9.06 1.85
C GLU A 4 1.11 7.63 1.56
N VAL A 5 1.46 7.06 0.41
CA VAL A 5 1.23 5.63 0.14
C VAL A 5 2.05 4.76 1.09
N ALA A 6 3.35 5.05 1.25
CA ALA A 6 4.22 4.31 2.16
C ALA A 6 3.77 4.47 3.62
N ARG A 7 3.33 5.66 4.03
CA ARG A 7 2.80 5.93 5.38
C ARG A 7 1.54 5.13 5.68
N HIS A 8 0.67 4.94 4.68
CA HIS A 8 -0.52 4.11 4.84
C HIS A 8 -0.21 2.61 4.94
N GLN A 9 0.81 2.14 4.20
CA GLN A 9 1.11 0.73 4.04
C GLN A 9 2.05 0.17 5.11
N LEU A 10 3.04 0.96 5.55
CA LEU A 10 4.15 0.48 6.36
C LEU A 10 3.98 0.79 7.85
N ALA A 11 4.48 -0.10 8.69
CA ALA A 11 4.64 0.19 10.11
C ALA A 11 5.68 1.30 10.31
N ALA A 12 5.47 2.16 11.31
CA ALA A 12 6.25 3.40 11.50
C ALA A 12 7.78 3.20 11.49
N PRO A 13 8.39 2.17 12.12
CA PRO A 13 9.84 1.98 12.06
C PRO A 13 10.37 1.64 10.66
N TRP A 14 9.55 0.99 9.83
CA TRP A 14 9.92 0.58 8.48
C TRP A 14 9.68 1.68 7.45
N PHE A 15 8.79 2.62 7.76
CA PHE A 15 8.52 3.76 6.90
C PHE A 15 9.76 4.63 6.69
N ASP A 16 10.43 5.04 7.76
CA ASP A 16 11.63 5.88 7.67
C ASP A 16 12.75 5.13 6.96
N LEU A 17 12.96 3.85 7.30
CA LEU A 17 13.96 3.02 6.65
C LEU A 17 13.69 2.91 5.14
N ALA A 18 12.48 2.52 4.73
CA ALA A 18 12.17 2.34 3.32
C ALA A 18 12.20 3.65 2.51
N THR A 19 11.76 4.77 3.08
CA THR A 19 11.64 6.04 2.36
C THR A 19 12.91 6.87 2.35
N LEU A 20 13.75 6.78 3.38
CA LEU A 20 14.96 7.59 3.50
C LEU A 20 16.20 6.88 2.94
N THR A 21 16.34 5.58 3.17
CA THR A 21 17.56 4.84 2.77
C THR A 21 17.39 4.10 1.45
N GLY A 22 16.15 3.75 1.08
CA GLY A 22 15.88 2.92 -0.10
C GLY A 22 16.42 1.50 0.04
N GLU A 23 16.62 1.02 1.27
CA GLU A 23 17.16 -0.32 1.53
C GLU A 23 16.27 -1.42 0.92
N LEU A 24 16.89 -2.39 0.26
CA LEU A 24 16.21 -3.56 -0.25
C LEU A 24 15.89 -4.52 0.89
N LEU A 25 14.61 -4.86 1.02
CA LEU A 25 14.13 -5.82 2.01
C LEU A 25 14.05 -7.23 1.41
N ASP A 26 14.53 -8.22 2.15
CA ASP A 26 14.20 -9.62 1.89
C ASP A 26 12.70 -9.90 2.17
N PRO A 27 12.17 -11.07 1.74
CA PRO A 27 10.75 -11.37 1.90
C PRO A 27 10.23 -11.33 3.35
N GLU A 28 11.03 -11.76 4.33
CA GLU A 28 10.65 -11.81 5.74
C GLU A 28 10.56 -10.40 6.36
N ARG A 29 11.53 -9.55 6.02
CA ARG A 29 11.50 -8.13 6.41
C ARG A 29 10.39 -7.39 5.69
N ALA A 30 10.12 -7.70 4.43
CA ALA A 30 9.03 -7.10 3.68
C ALA A 30 7.65 -7.48 4.25
N LEU A 31 7.47 -8.73 4.70
CA LEU A 31 6.29 -9.17 5.46
C LEU A 31 6.17 -8.37 6.76
N SER A 32 7.25 -8.29 7.54
CA SER A 32 7.29 -7.56 8.82
C SER A 32 7.04 -6.06 8.68
N ALA A 33 7.47 -5.48 7.56
CA ALA A 33 7.26 -4.07 7.22
C ALA A 33 5.83 -3.74 6.79
N GLY A 34 5.04 -4.75 6.40
CA GLY A 34 3.67 -4.59 5.92
C GLY A 34 3.54 -4.48 4.40
N PHE A 35 4.60 -4.78 3.63
CA PHE A 35 4.49 -4.88 2.16
C PHE A 35 3.66 -6.10 1.75
N PHE A 36 3.81 -7.20 2.47
CA PHE A 36 3.08 -8.44 2.23
C PHE A 36 2.19 -8.79 3.42
N HIS A 37 1.12 -9.54 3.17
CA HIS A 37 0.24 -10.06 4.21
C HIS A 37 0.59 -11.52 4.58
N GLU A 38 1.13 -12.26 3.62
CA GLU A 38 1.59 -13.65 3.79
C GLU A 38 2.71 -13.95 2.79
N LEU A 39 3.57 -14.90 3.15
CA LEU A 39 4.58 -15.46 2.25
C LEU A 39 4.08 -16.80 1.71
N ALA A 40 4.56 -17.15 0.53
CA ALA A 40 4.21 -18.39 -0.15
C ALA A 40 5.42 -18.91 -0.91
N GLU A 41 5.51 -20.24 -1.04
CA GLU A 41 6.44 -20.85 -1.97
C GLU A 41 6.11 -20.45 -3.41
N GLN A 42 7.15 -20.34 -4.24
CA GLN A 42 7.01 -19.83 -5.61
C GLN A 42 5.99 -20.65 -6.43
N THR A 43 5.99 -21.97 -6.26
CA THR A 43 5.10 -22.90 -6.96
C THR A 43 3.65 -22.81 -6.48
N GLU A 44 3.42 -22.32 -5.25
CA GLU A 44 2.10 -22.26 -4.62
C GLU A 44 1.44 -20.87 -4.70
N LEU A 45 2.22 -19.82 -4.97
CA LEU A 45 1.80 -18.42 -4.97
C LEU A 45 0.47 -18.18 -5.70
N GLN A 46 0.34 -18.68 -6.93
CA GLN A 46 -0.88 -18.51 -7.73
C GLN A 46 -2.07 -19.30 -7.15
N GLY A 47 -1.82 -20.47 -6.58
CA GLY A 47 -2.84 -21.29 -5.94
C GLY A 47 -3.41 -20.59 -4.71
N ILE A 48 -2.53 -20.10 -3.84
CA ILE A 48 -2.88 -19.37 -2.62
C ILE A 48 -3.61 -18.07 -2.96
N ALA A 49 -3.08 -17.25 -3.88
CA ALA A 49 -3.72 -15.99 -4.28
C ALA A 49 -5.16 -16.21 -4.80
N ARG A 50 -5.38 -17.24 -5.63
CA ARG A 50 -6.72 -17.59 -6.13
C ARG A 50 -7.64 -18.10 -5.01
N ALA A 51 -7.11 -18.89 -4.08
CA ALA A 51 -7.88 -19.35 -2.93
C ALA A 51 -8.33 -18.19 -2.04
N ARG A 52 -7.44 -17.23 -1.77
CA ARG A 52 -7.77 -15.99 -1.04
C ARG A 52 -8.82 -15.16 -1.77
N ALA A 53 -8.68 -14.97 -3.08
CA ALA A 53 -9.66 -14.25 -3.89
C ALA A 53 -11.05 -14.91 -3.85
N ARG A 54 -11.11 -16.25 -3.96
CA ARG A 54 -12.37 -16.99 -3.82
C ARG A 54 -12.99 -16.85 -2.44
N ALA A 55 -12.18 -16.89 -1.38
CA ALA A 55 -12.65 -16.68 -0.02
C ALA A 55 -13.19 -15.26 0.20
N LEU A 56 -12.53 -14.24 -0.35
CA LEU A 56 -13.01 -12.86 -0.28
C LEU A 56 -14.28 -12.64 -1.11
N ALA A 57 -14.50 -13.40 -2.18
CA ALA A 57 -15.70 -13.27 -3.01
C ALA A 57 -16.99 -13.74 -2.30
N THR A 58 -16.91 -14.40 -1.15
CA THR A 58 -18.09 -14.84 -0.38
C THR A 58 -18.63 -13.79 0.58
N ILE A 59 -17.92 -12.67 0.76
CA ILE A 59 -18.34 -11.58 1.66
C ILE A 59 -19.37 -10.67 0.96
N ASP A 60 -20.19 -9.97 1.75
CA ASP A 60 -21.05 -8.91 1.21
C ASP A 60 -20.17 -7.79 0.62
N MET A 61 -20.19 -7.69 -0.71
CA MET A 61 -19.34 -6.76 -1.45
C MET A 61 -19.75 -5.30 -1.25
N THR A 62 -21.03 -5.03 -0.97
CA THR A 62 -21.52 -3.68 -0.68
C THR A 62 -21.02 -3.20 0.68
N ALA A 63 -21.17 -4.04 1.71
CA ALA A 63 -20.68 -3.75 3.05
C ALA A 63 -19.15 -3.67 3.08
N HIS A 64 -18.46 -4.55 2.34
CA HIS A 64 -17.02 -4.52 2.20
C HIS A 64 -16.52 -3.23 1.55
N ALA A 65 -17.11 -2.81 0.43
CA ALA A 65 -16.74 -1.58 -0.27
C ALA A 65 -16.94 -0.35 0.63
N ALA A 66 -18.09 -0.25 1.31
CA ALA A 66 -18.38 0.86 2.21
C ALA A 66 -17.39 0.91 3.39
N THR A 67 -17.05 -0.24 3.96
CA THR A 67 -16.09 -0.33 5.07
C THR A 67 -14.68 0.03 4.61
N LYS A 68 -14.22 -0.53 3.48
CA LYS A 68 -12.91 -0.24 2.89
C LYS A 68 -12.74 1.24 2.61
N LEU A 69 -13.76 1.89 2.04
CA LEU A 69 -13.72 3.32 1.76
C LEU A 69 -13.64 4.15 3.05
N ARG A 70 -14.39 3.78 4.09
CA ARG A 70 -14.38 4.48 5.37
C ARG A 70 -13.02 4.39 6.06
N VAL A 71 -12.44 3.19 6.11
CA VAL A 71 -11.13 2.93 6.70
C VAL A 71 -10.02 3.66 5.93
N ARG A 72 -10.08 3.66 4.58
CA ARG A 72 -9.03 4.24 3.73
C ARG A 72 -9.18 5.74 3.48
N ARG A 73 -10.27 6.37 3.91
CA ARG A 73 -10.55 7.79 3.61
C ARG A 73 -9.40 8.74 3.98
N PRO A 74 -8.81 8.69 5.18
CA PRO A 74 -7.73 9.62 5.53
C PRO A 74 -6.50 9.45 4.63
N ALA A 75 -6.14 8.21 4.30
CA ALA A 75 -5.02 7.93 3.39
C ALA A 75 -5.30 8.42 1.96
N LEU A 76 -6.53 8.21 1.45
CA LEU A 76 -6.92 8.69 0.12
C LEU A 76 -6.86 10.22 0.02
N GLU A 77 -7.29 10.93 1.07
CA GLU A 77 -7.22 12.40 1.13
C GLU A 77 -5.76 12.88 1.16
N ALA A 78 -4.91 12.27 2.00
CA ALA A 78 -3.48 12.60 2.07
C ALA A 78 -2.76 12.34 0.75
N ILE A 79 -3.02 11.19 0.11
CA ILE A 79 -2.47 10.86 -1.22
C ILE A 79 -2.92 11.89 -2.25
N ARG A 80 -4.21 12.28 -2.26
CA ARG A 80 -4.73 13.28 -3.20
C ARG A 80 -4.09 14.65 -3.01
N GLN A 81 -3.87 15.07 -1.76
CA GLN A 81 -3.14 16.31 -1.46
C GLN A 81 -1.69 16.22 -1.94
N GLY A 82 -0.98 15.14 -1.61
CA GLY A 82 0.39 14.93 -2.04
C GLY A 82 0.55 14.83 -3.57
N LEU A 83 -0.45 14.33 -4.29
CA LEU A 83 -0.48 14.37 -5.76
C LEU A 83 -0.56 15.81 -6.27
N ALA A 84 -1.49 16.60 -5.71
CA ALA A 84 -1.66 17.99 -6.12
C ALA A 84 -0.40 18.83 -5.85
N THR A 85 0.25 18.65 -4.70
CA THR A 85 1.47 19.39 -4.39
C THR A 85 2.64 19.00 -5.30
N GLU A 86 2.90 17.71 -5.49
CA GLU A 86 4.06 17.28 -6.28
C GLU A 86 3.93 17.64 -7.76
N PHE A 87 2.77 17.40 -8.38
CA PHE A 87 2.59 17.63 -9.81
C PHE A 87 2.31 19.11 -10.17
N VAL A 88 1.92 19.96 -9.22
CA VAL A 88 1.79 21.41 -9.47
C VAL A 88 3.16 22.10 -9.51
N LEU A 89 4.17 21.56 -8.83
CA LEU A 89 5.53 22.12 -8.82
C LEU A 89 6.29 21.87 -10.14
N ASP A 90 5.87 20.90 -10.95
CA ASP A 90 6.45 20.61 -12.27
C ASP A 90 5.99 21.60 -13.36
N GLY A 91 4.98 22.44 -13.09
CA GLY A 91 4.40 23.40 -14.06
C GLY A 91 4.95 24.82 -14.01
N ASP A 92 5.64 25.21 -12.94
CA ASP A 92 6.06 26.60 -12.67
C ASP A 92 7.58 26.80 -12.57
N THR A 93 8.39 25.82 -12.98
CA THR A 93 9.86 25.97 -13.00
C THR A 93 10.42 25.92 -14.42
N LEU A 94 10.08 26.92 -15.23
CA LEU A 94 10.84 27.33 -16.41
C LEU A 94 10.80 28.87 -16.53
N GLU A 95 11.57 29.54 -15.68
CA GLU A 95 12.18 30.84 -15.99
C GLU A 95 13.70 30.76 -15.79
#